data_AF-A0A2Z5EA81-F1
#
_entry.id   AF-A0A2Z5EA81-F1
#
_cell.length_a   1.000
_cell.length_b   1.000
_cell.length_c   1.000
_cell.angle_alpha   90.00
_cell.angle_beta   90.00
_cell.angle_gamma   90.00
#
_symmetry.space_group_name_H-M   'P 1'
#
loop_
_entity.id
_entity.type
_entity.pdbx_description
1 polymer ?
#
loop_
_entity_poly.entity_id
_entity_poly.type
_entity_poly.pdbx_seq_one_letter_code
_entity_poly.pdbx_strand_id
1 'polypeptide(L)'
;MTKSSRRSLLVAVAVALLAANAWWFFLRTPEPQRPAFELGSTGGLSVNVDAPAAASAPLFDPVHDGWTVGTDAVQDLPSRVRRSAPADTAPVVDFLMVRLADDANSEQVRRALLSLARQRICFVALVDEAGLPKDGRYAATPVHRIVSVRGNDGEQVGCAPLQNPAAASKATI
;
A
#
# COMPACT_ATOMS: atom_id res chain seq x y z
N MET A 1 35.35 27.94 -48.75
CA MET A 1 35.37 27.47 -47.33
C MET A 1 36.54 26.52 -47.14
N THR A 2 37.54 26.93 -46.36
CA THR A 2 38.80 26.19 -46.17
C THR A 2 38.60 24.97 -45.25
N LYS A 3 39.33 23.88 -45.52
CA LYS A 3 39.25 22.57 -44.84
C LYS A 3 39.36 22.65 -43.30
N SER A 4 40.01 23.70 -42.80
CA SER A 4 40.15 24.03 -41.37
C SER A 4 38.81 24.35 -40.69
N SER A 5 37.95 25.15 -41.34
CA SER A 5 36.65 25.58 -40.77
C SER A 5 35.69 24.41 -40.52
N ARG A 6 35.67 23.40 -41.41
CA ARG A 6 34.83 22.21 -41.26
C ARG A 6 35.27 21.30 -40.11
N ARG A 7 36.59 21.19 -39.87
CA ARG A 7 37.14 20.42 -38.74
C ARG A 7 36.80 21.07 -37.41
N SER A 8 36.94 22.39 -37.31
CA SER A 8 36.58 23.12 -36.08
C SER A 8 35.09 23.01 -35.76
N LEU A 9 34.22 23.05 -36.78
CA LEU A 9 32.79 22.85 -36.61
C LEU A 9 32.46 21.44 -36.08
N LEU A 10 33.07 20.40 -36.65
CA LEU A 10 32.86 19.02 -36.22
C LEU A 10 33.32 18.78 -34.78
N VAL A 11 34.46 19.36 -34.38
CA VAL A 11 34.96 19.26 -33.00
C VAL A 11 34.01 19.96 -32.03
N ALA A 12 33.52 21.16 -32.38
CA ALA A 12 32.55 21.88 -31.54
C ALA A 12 31.25 21.08 -31.34
N VAL A 13 30.72 20.46 -32.40
CA VAL A 13 29.54 19.61 -32.32
C VAL A 13 29.80 18.37 -31.47
N ALA A 14 30.94 17.72 -31.63
CA ALA A 14 31.31 16.54 -30.82
C ALA A 14 31.40 16.89 -29.32
N VAL A 15 32.03 18.03 -28.99
CA VAL A 15 32.11 18.51 -27.60
C VAL A 15 30.73 18.85 -27.05
N ALA A 16 29.86 19.50 -27.84
CA ALA A 16 28.50 19.81 -27.43
C ALA A 16 27.67 18.54 -27.16
N LEU A 17 27.80 17.52 -28.01
CA LEU A 17 27.14 16.23 -27.82
C LEU A 17 27.64 15.50 -26.58
N LEU A 18 28.96 15.51 -26.33
CA LEU A 18 29.55 14.91 -25.13
C LEU A 18 29.10 15.64 -23.86
N ALA A 19 29.05 16.97 -23.89
CA ALA A 19 28.57 17.77 -22.78
C ALA A 19 27.07 17.53 -22.50
N ALA A 20 26.25 17.44 -23.54
CA ALA A 20 24.82 17.10 -23.41
C ALA A 20 24.62 15.68 -22.85
N ASN A 21 25.44 14.72 -23.28
CA ASN A 21 25.37 13.35 -22.79
C ASN A 21 25.82 13.26 -21.32
N ALA A 22 26.92 13.92 -20.96
CA ALA A 22 27.37 14.02 -19.58
C ALA A 22 26.33 14.72 -18.70
N TRP A 23 25.71 15.80 -19.17
CA TRP A 23 24.62 16.47 -18.45
C TRP A 23 23.45 15.51 -18.15
N TRP A 24 23.06 14.71 -19.14
CA TRP A 24 21.98 13.74 -18.97
C TRP A 24 22.27 12.67 -17.92
N PHE A 25 23.50 12.18 -17.86
CA PHE A 25 23.88 11.11 -16.92
C PHE A 25 24.27 11.61 -15.52
N PHE A 26 24.89 12.79 -15.41
CA PHE A 26 25.45 13.27 -14.14
C PHE A 26 24.57 14.30 -13.42
N LEU A 27 23.69 15.01 -14.14
CA LEU A 27 22.85 16.07 -13.55
C LEU A 27 21.35 15.71 -13.53
N ARG A 28 20.96 14.55 -14.05
CA ARG A 28 19.65 13.97 -13.70
C ARG A 28 19.70 13.53 -12.25
N THR A 29 19.05 14.29 -11.38
CA THR A 29 18.62 13.77 -10.08
C THR A 29 17.84 12.48 -10.33
N PRO A 30 18.19 11.37 -9.68
CA PRO A 30 17.37 10.16 -9.71
C PRO A 30 15.95 10.58 -9.37
N GLU A 31 15.02 10.34 -10.28
CA GLU A 31 13.62 10.66 -10.03
C GLU A 31 13.23 9.92 -8.74
N PRO A 32 12.67 10.61 -7.72
CA PRO A 32 12.35 9.97 -6.46
C PRO A 32 11.49 8.76 -6.74
N GLN A 33 12.01 7.56 -6.48
CA GLN A 33 11.24 6.35 -6.66
C GLN A 33 10.05 6.43 -5.71
N ARG A 34 8.86 6.70 -6.26
CA ARG A 34 7.63 6.72 -5.47
C ARG A 34 7.47 5.33 -4.83
N PRO A 35 7.18 5.25 -3.53
CA PRO A 35 7.05 3.98 -2.84
C PRO A 35 5.95 3.13 -3.48
N ALA A 36 6.10 1.81 -3.45
CA ALA A 36 5.09 0.90 -3.98
C ALA A 36 3.75 1.04 -3.24
N PHE A 37 3.82 1.33 -1.94
CA PHE A 37 2.70 1.64 -1.08
C PHE A 37 3.20 2.43 0.13
N GLU A 38 2.28 3.14 0.77
CA GLU A 38 2.54 3.91 1.98
C GLU A 38 1.51 3.52 3.04
N LEU A 39 2.02 3.09 4.20
CA LEU A 39 1.22 2.79 5.37
C LEU A 39 1.40 3.90 6.40
N GLY A 40 0.29 4.48 6.83
CA GLY A 40 0.22 5.48 7.89
C GLY A 40 0.02 4.84 9.26
N SER A 41 0.39 5.61 10.28
CA SER A 41 0.13 5.25 11.67
C SER A 41 -1.35 5.43 12.03
N THR A 42 -1.84 4.55 12.91
CA THR A 42 -3.17 4.57 13.52
C THR A 42 -3.11 4.98 15.00
N GLY A 43 -2.01 5.62 15.43
CA GLY A 43 -1.81 6.00 16.83
C GLY A 43 -1.52 4.81 17.75
N GLY A 44 -0.98 3.71 17.21
CA GLY A 44 -0.68 2.49 17.97
C GLY A 44 -1.89 1.57 18.17
N LEU A 45 -2.97 1.77 17.42
CA LEU A 45 -4.13 0.88 17.46
C LEU A 45 -3.71 -0.55 17.10
N SER A 46 -4.04 -1.48 17.99
CA SER A 46 -3.88 -2.91 17.79
C SER A 46 -5.15 -3.64 18.16
N VAL A 47 -5.35 -4.82 17.57
CA VAL A 47 -6.49 -5.69 17.82
C VAL A 47 -5.99 -7.05 18.29
N ASN A 48 -6.71 -7.64 19.23
CA ASN A 48 -6.41 -8.97 19.72
C ASN A 48 -6.96 -10.00 18.74
N VAL A 49 -6.08 -10.85 18.21
CA VAL A 49 -6.40 -11.89 17.22
C VAL A 49 -6.06 -13.25 17.81
N ASP A 50 -7.02 -14.17 17.83
CA ASP A 50 -6.82 -15.58 18.15
C ASP A 50 -6.72 -16.43 16.87
N ALA A 51 -6.36 -17.71 17.03
CA ALA A 51 -6.22 -18.63 15.90
C ALA A 51 -7.53 -18.80 15.08
N PRO A 52 -8.72 -18.93 15.69
CA PRO A 52 -9.97 -18.97 14.91
C PRO A 52 -10.23 -17.70 14.10
N ALA A 53 -10.03 -16.52 14.68
CA ALA A 53 -10.21 -15.25 13.96
C ALA A 53 -9.22 -15.13 12.80
N ALA A 54 -7.96 -15.52 13.01
CA ALA A 54 -6.95 -15.55 11.96
C ALA A 54 -7.31 -16.52 10.83
N ALA A 55 -7.74 -17.74 11.14
CA ALA A 55 -8.14 -18.73 10.14
C ALA A 55 -9.35 -18.25 9.30
N SER A 56 -10.24 -17.45 9.88
CA SER A 56 -11.39 -16.87 9.19
C SER A 56 -11.09 -15.59 8.38
N ALA A 57 -9.89 -15.03 8.54
CA ALA A 57 -9.50 -13.80 7.86
C ALA A 57 -9.22 -14.07 6.37
N PRO A 58 -9.68 -13.19 5.45
CA PRO A 58 -9.39 -13.34 4.03
C PRO A 58 -7.90 -13.39 3.72
N LEU A 59 -7.47 -14.41 2.98
CA LEU A 59 -6.13 -14.57 2.43
C LEU A 59 -6.11 -14.02 1.00
N PHE A 60 -5.13 -13.18 0.69
CA PHE A 60 -4.93 -12.71 -0.68
C PHE A 60 -4.39 -13.83 -1.56
N ASP A 61 -5.08 -14.11 -2.67
CA ASP A 61 -4.65 -15.03 -3.70
C ASP A 61 -3.97 -14.26 -4.85
N PRO A 62 -2.63 -14.33 -4.97
CA PRO A 62 -1.88 -13.58 -5.99
C PRO A 62 -2.03 -14.14 -7.41
N VAL A 63 -2.61 -15.34 -7.58
CA VAL A 63 -2.85 -15.97 -8.88
C VAL A 63 -4.12 -15.39 -9.51
N HIS A 64 -5.17 -15.21 -8.70
CA HIS A 64 -6.45 -14.69 -9.16
C HIS A 64 -6.65 -13.19 -8.84
N ASP A 65 -5.66 -12.54 -8.23
CA ASP A 65 -5.75 -11.16 -7.71
C ASP A 65 -7.00 -10.95 -6.84
N GLY A 66 -7.31 -11.95 -6.02
CA GLY A 66 -8.57 -12.06 -5.29
C GLY A 66 -8.37 -12.38 -3.82
N TRP A 67 -9.47 -12.56 -3.10
CA TRP A 67 -9.46 -12.90 -1.68
C TRP A 67 -10.18 -14.21 -1.46
N THR A 68 -9.68 -15.03 -0.54
CA THR A 68 -10.25 -16.33 -0.21
C THR A 68 -10.35 -16.54 1.29
N VAL A 69 -11.29 -17.36 1.74
CA VAL A 69 -11.25 -17.96 3.08
C VAL A 69 -11.29 -19.47 2.91
N GLY A 70 -10.22 -20.15 3.29
CA GLY A 70 -10.03 -21.56 2.94
C GLY A 70 -10.01 -21.72 1.41
N THR A 71 -10.96 -22.45 0.85
CA THR A 71 -11.10 -22.66 -0.60
C THR A 71 -12.10 -21.71 -1.26
N ASP A 72 -12.83 -20.91 -0.48
CA ASP A 72 -13.96 -20.13 -0.98
C ASP A 72 -13.54 -18.71 -1.34
N ALA A 73 -13.89 -18.26 -2.55
CA ALA A 73 -13.66 -16.90 -2.98
C ALA A 73 -14.55 -15.90 -2.22
N VAL A 74 -13.95 -14.80 -1.76
CA VAL A 74 -14.63 -13.71 -1.07
C VAL A 74 -14.94 -12.60 -2.06
N GLN A 75 -16.22 -12.45 -2.41
CA GLN A 75 -16.68 -11.43 -3.35
C GLN A 75 -16.95 -10.07 -2.70
N ASP A 76 -17.31 -10.07 -1.42
CA ASP A 76 -17.70 -8.88 -0.67
C ASP A 76 -16.84 -8.74 0.59
N LEU A 77 -15.69 -8.06 0.46
CA LEU A 77 -14.84 -7.71 1.60
C LEU A 77 -15.48 -6.66 2.53
N PRO A 78 -16.21 -5.63 2.03
CA PRO A 78 -16.85 -4.65 2.89
C PRO A 78 -17.73 -5.23 4.00
N SER A 79 -18.47 -6.33 3.75
CA SER A 79 -19.28 -6.97 4.81
C SER A 79 -18.47 -7.64 5.92
N ARG A 80 -17.16 -7.83 5.72
CA ARG A 80 -16.23 -8.40 6.71
C ARG A 80 -15.48 -7.33 7.51
N VAL A 81 -15.68 -6.05 7.18
CA VAL A 81 -15.07 -4.93 7.91
C VAL A 81 -15.65 -4.89 9.33
N ARG A 82 -14.76 -4.72 10.30
CA ARG A 82 -15.08 -4.64 11.74
C ARG A 82 -14.82 -3.24 12.23
N ARG A 83 -15.60 -2.79 13.21
CA ARG A 83 -15.34 -1.53 13.91
C ARG A 83 -14.41 -1.79 15.09
N SER A 84 -13.37 -0.96 15.24
CA SER A 84 -12.49 -1.03 16.41
C SER A 84 -13.23 -0.63 17.68
N ALA A 85 -12.79 -1.17 18.82
CA ALA A 85 -13.26 -0.68 20.11
C ALA A 85 -12.78 0.77 20.32
N PRO A 86 -13.51 1.59 21.10
CA PRO A 86 -13.02 2.87 21.56
C PRO A 86 -11.71 2.68 22.33
N ALA A 87 -10.71 3.50 22.04
CA ALA A 87 -9.47 3.57 22.77
C ALA A 87 -9.19 5.04 23.12
N ASP A 88 -8.68 5.29 24.32
CA ASP A 88 -8.50 6.66 24.84
C ASP A 88 -7.59 7.52 23.95
N THR A 89 -6.64 6.88 23.24
CA THR A 89 -5.60 7.54 22.44
C THR A 89 -5.73 7.32 20.94
N ALA A 90 -6.69 6.52 20.47
CA ALA A 90 -6.81 6.17 19.06
C ALA A 90 -8.27 6.33 18.55
N PRO A 91 -8.47 6.84 17.33
CA PRO A 91 -9.80 6.98 16.77
C PRO A 91 -10.45 5.62 16.55
N VAL A 92 -11.77 5.57 16.69
CA VAL A 92 -12.57 4.42 16.26
C VAL A 92 -12.54 4.36 14.73
N VAL A 93 -12.09 3.24 14.18
CA VAL A 93 -11.97 3.02 12.74
C VAL A 93 -12.63 1.72 12.32
N ASP A 94 -13.16 1.72 11.10
CA ASP A 94 -13.66 0.52 10.43
C ASP A 94 -12.46 -0.11 9.69
N PHE A 95 -12.07 -1.33 10.07
CA PHE A 95 -10.88 -2.04 9.59
C PHE A 95 -11.19 -3.46 9.14
N LEU A 96 -10.36 -4.01 8.26
CA LEU A 96 -10.43 -5.40 7.82
C LEU A 96 -9.22 -6.18 8.35
N MET A 97 -9.47 -7.35 8.95
CA MET A 97 -8.39 -8.31 9.21
C MET A 97 -8.16 -9.13 7.96
N VAL A 98 -6.92 -9.24 7.51
CA VAL A 98 -6.56 -10.02 6.33
C VAL A 98 -5.25 -10.75 6.56
N ARG A 99 -4.99 -11.72 5.70
CA ARG A 99 -3.76 -12.49 5.65
C ARG A 99 -3.09 -12.36 4.30
N LEU A 100 -1.77 -12.53 4.33
CA LEU A 100 -0.95 -12.73 3.15
C LEU A 100 -0.28 -14.10 3.28
N ALA A 101 0.21 -14.64 2.16
CA ALA A 101 1.04 -15.84 2.21
C ALA A 101 2.33 -15.55 3.01
N ASP A 102 2.85 -16.55 3.71
CA ASP A 102 4.04 -16.40 4.57
C ASP A 102 5.28 -15.99 3.76
N ASP A 103 5.33 -16.35 2.48
CA ASP A 103 6.37 -16.02 1.52
C ASP A 103 6.00 -14.82 0.62
N ALA A 104 5.00 -14.03 1.02
CA ALA A 104 4.51 -12.94 0.20
C ALA A 104 5.57 -11.87 -0.06
N ASN A 105 5.89 -11.64 -1.34
CA ASN A 105 6.84 -10.61 -1.73
C ASN A 105 6.20 -9.21 -1.76
N SER A 106 7.04 -8.17 -1.88
CA SER A 106 6.59 -6.77 -1.87
C SER A 106 5.56 -6.43 -2.96
N GLU A 107 5.62 -7.11 -4.09
CA GLU A 107 4.68 -6.92 -5.19
C GLU A 107 3.32 -7.56 -4.90
N GLN A 108 3.29 -8.72 -4.25
CA GLN A 108 2.05 -9.34 -3.77
C GLN A 108 1.41 -8.51 -2.65
N VAL A 109 2.20 -7.97 -1.73
CA VAL A 109 1.72 -7.02 -0.70
C VAL A 109 1.12 -5.78 -1.38
N ARG A 110 1.81 -5.19 -2.36
CA ARG A 110 1.29 -4.05 -3.14
C ARG A 110 -0.05 -4.37 -3.78
N ARG A 111 -0.17 -5.50 -4.47
CA ARG A 111 -1.42 -5.91 -5.15
C ARG A 111 -2.56 -6.16 -4.15
N ALA A 112 -2.27 -6.79 -3.02
CA ALA A 112 -3.24 -6.97 -1.94
C ALA A 112 -3.76 -5.62 -1.43
N LEU A 113 -2.87 -4.71 -1.04
CA LEU A 113 -3.24 -3.37 -0.57
C LEU A 113 -3.98 -2.56 -1.62
N LEU A 114 -3.60 -2.67 -2.90
CA LEU A 114 -4.28 -2.02 -4.01
C LEU A 114 -5.73 -2.50 -4.15
N SER A 115 -5.95 -3.82 -4.01
CA SER A 115 -7.29 -4.41 -4.08
C SER A 115 -8.21 -3.91 -2.96
N LEU A 116 -7.66 -3.67 -1.75
CA LEU A 116 -8.38 -3.09 -0.62
C LEU A 116 -8.66 -1.59 -0.84
N ALA A 117 -7.66 -0.84 -1.31
CA ALA A 117 -7.79 0.59 -1.58
C ALA A 117 -8.88 0.88 -2.63
N ARG A 118 -8.96 0.06 -3.69
CA ARG A 118 -10.02 0.15 -4.71
C ARG A 118 -11.42 -0.08 -4.15
N GLN A 119 -11.54 -0.88 -3.10
CA GLN A 119 -12.79 -1.13 -2.38
C GLN A 119 -13.02 -0.14 -1.22
N ARG A 120 -12.19 0.91 -1.10
CA ARG A 120 -12.23 1.92 -0.03
C ARG A 120 -12.05 1.34 1.39
N ILE A 121 -11.40 0.19 1.50
CA ILE A 121 -11.01 -0.41 2.77
C ILE A 121 -9.62 0.14 3.12
N CYS A 122 -9.59 1.20 3.92
CA CYS A 122 -8.36 1.96 4.18
C CYS A 122 -7.64 1.61 5.47
N PHE A 123 -8.23 0.76 6.31
CA PHE A 123 -7.59 0.29 7.55
C PHE A 123 -7.53 -1.23 7.52
N VAL A 124 -6.34 -1.77 7.76
CA VAL A 124 -6.08 -3.20 7.64
C VAL A 124 -5.25 -3.69 8.82
N ALA A 125 -5.66 -4.81 9.40
CA ALA A 125 -4.85 -5.57 10.34
C ALA A 125 -4.27 -6.78 9.58
N LEU A 126 -2.96 -6.78 9.38
CA LEU A 126 -2.25 -7.87 8.71
C LEU A 126 -1.95 -8.96 9.72
N VAL A 127 -2.65 -10.08 9.62
CA VAL A 127 -2.53 -11.20 10.55
C VAL A 127 -1.46 -12.16 10.05
N ASP A 128 -0.45 -12.38 10.89
CA ASP A 128 0.54 -13.45 10.74
C ASP A 128 0.05 -14.66 11.54
N GLU A 129 -0.45 -15.70 10.85
CA GLU A 129 -0.94 -16.92 11.51
C GLU A 129 0.20 -17.71 12.17
N ALA A 130 1.40 -17.72 11.56
CA ALA A 130 2.55 -18.43 12.09
C ALA A 130 3.08 -17.81 13.40
N GLY A 131 2.87 -16.49 13.56
CA GLY A 131 3.20 -15.73 14.76
C GLY A 131 2.21 -15.89 15.93
N LEU A 132 1.10 -16.61 15.76
CA LEU A 132 0.07 -16.72 16.81
C LEU A 132 0.47 -17.67 17.94
N PRO A 133 0.09 -17.36 19.20
CA PRO A 133 0.25 -18.26 20.32
C PRO A 133 -0.51 -19.58 20.11
N LYS A 134 0.18 -20.71 20.26
CA LYS A 134 -0.41 -22.05 20.10
C LYS A 134 -1.30 -22.49 21.26
N ASP A 135 -1.29 -21.74 22.36
CA ASP A 135 -2.04 -22.02 23.59
C ASP A 135 -3.43 -21.36 23.62
N GLY A 136 -3.91 -20.87 22.47
CA GLY A 136 -5.23 -20.23 22.36
C GLY A 136 -5.27 -18.80 22.92
N ARG A 137 -4.11 -18.21 23.25
CA ARG A 137 -4.02 -16.78 23.59
C ARG A 137 -4.08 -15.90 22.35
N TYR A 138 -4.35 -14.62 22.60
CA TYR A 138 -4.40 -13.60 21.56
C TYR A 138 -3.02 -13.04 21.24
N ALA A 139 -2.78 -12.69 19.99
CA ALA A 139 -1.70 -11.80 19.57
C ALA A 139 -2.23 -10.39 19.35
N ALA A 140 -1.45 -9.39 19.74
CA ALA A 140 -1.75 -7.99 19.42
C ALA A 140 -1.30 -7.71 17.98
N THR A 141 -2.26 -7.56 17.07
CA THR A 141 -2.00 -7.26 15.66
C THR A 141 -2.21 -5.76 15.40
N PRO A 142 -1.19 -5.03 14.93
CA PRO A 142 -1.33 -3.61 14.62
C PRO A 142 -2.29 -3.38 13.45
N VAL A 143 -3.10 -2.33 13.56
CA VAL A 143 -3.92 -1.84 12.45
C VAL A 143 -3.15 -0.76 11.71
N HIS A 144 -3.02 -0.88 10.40
CA HIS A 144 -2.33 0.08 9.55
C HIS A 144 -3.35 0.86 8.70
N ARG A 145 -3.08 2.16 8.50
CA ARG A 145 -3.82 2.96 7.53
C ARG A 145 -3.15 2.84 6.17
N ILE A 146 -3.87 2.40 5.14
CA ILE A 146 -3.41 2.50 3.76
C ILE A 146 -3.52 3.98 3.35
N VAL A 147 -2.39 4.64 3.07
CA VAL A 147 -2.37 6.04 2.63
C VAL A 147 -2.46 6.10 1.12
N SER A 148 -1.55 5.38 0.46
CA SER A 148 -1.52 5.28 -0.99
C SER A 148 -0.91 3.97 -1.45
N VAL A 149 -1.30 3.51 -2.63
CA VAL A 149 -0.75 2.31 -3.29
C VAL A 149 -0.55 2.62 -4.76
N ARG A 150 0.63 2.29 -5.29
CA ARG A 150 0.91 2.43 -6.72
C ARG A 150 0.10 1.39 -7.50
N GLY A 151 -0.62 1.82 -8.53
CA GLY A 151 -1.34 1.02 -9.51
C GLY A 151 -0.42 0.33 -10.52
N ASN A 152 -1.01 -0.47 -11.41
CA ASN A 152 -0.26 -1.25 -12.41
C ASN A 152 0.30 -0.37 -13.55
N ASP A 153 -0.33 0.77 -13.79
CA ASP A 153 0.08 1.82 -14.73
C ASP A 153 1.03 2.85 -14.11
N GLY A 154 1.38 2.68 -12.82
CA GLY A 154 2.20 3.64 -12.07
C GLY A 154 1.41 4.79 -11.44
N GLU A 155 0.08 4.87 -11.62
CA GLU A 155 -0.77 5.84 -10.94
C GLU A 155 -0.72 5.62 -9.42
N GLN A 156 -0.80 6.67 -8.61
CA GLN A 156 -0.88 6.52 -7.16
C GLN A 156 -2.34 6.55 -6.70
N VAL A 157 -2.84 5.40 -6.25
CA VAL A 157 -4.21 5.26 -5.74
C VAL A 157 -4.22 5.60 -4.25
N GLY A 158 -4.79 6.76 -3.91
CA GLY A 158 -5.01 7.15 -2.52
C GLY A 158 -6.19 6.41 -1.89
N CYS A 159 -6.09 6.08 -0.61
CA CYS A 159 -7.23 5.51 0.14
C CYS A 159 -7.85 6.56 1.07
N ALA A 160 -9.07 6.96 0.74
CA ALA A 160 -9.91 7.79 1.59
C ALA A 160 -11.06 6.92 2.15
N PRO A 161 -11.20 6.82 3.49
CA PRO A 161 -12.33 6.11 4.08
C PRO A 161 -13.63 6.78 3.66
N LEU A 162 -14.70 5.99 3.53
CA LEU A 162 -16.05 6.52 3.30
C LEU A 162 -16.38 7.50 4.42
N GLN A 163 -16.53 8.79 4.08
CA GLN A 163 -16.98 9.79 5.03
C GLN A 163 -18.41 9.43 5.46
N ASN A 164 -18.59 9.14 6.75
CA ASN A 164 -19.92 8.92 7.30
C ASN A 164 -20.61 10.29 7.43
N PRO A 165 -21.69 10.60 6.67
CA PRO A 165 -22.29 11.93 6.63
C PRO A 165 -22.81 12.42 8.00
N ALA A 166 -23.01 11.51 8.96
CA ALA A 166 -23.45 11.85 10.32
C ALA A 166 -22.44 12.69 11.13
N ALA A 167 -21.15 12.71 10.77
CA ALA A 167 -20.15 13.52 11.47
C ALA A 167 -20.15 15.00 11.04
N ALA A 168 -20.68 15.32 9.85
CA ALA A 168 -20.72 16.69 9.33
C ALA A 168 -21.81 17.56 10.01
N SER A 169 -22.80 16.95 10.67
CA SER A 169 -23.96 17.67 11.22
C SER A 169 -23.74 18.26 12.64
N LYS A 170 -22.56 18.09 13.25
CA LYS A 170 -22.26 18.62 14.60
C LYS A 170 -21.45 19.93 14.61
N ALA A 171 -21.17 20.52 13.46
CA ALA A 171 -20.37 21.75 13.34
C ALA A 171 -21.23 23.02 13.10
N THR A 172 -22.45 23.08 13.63
CA THR A 172 -23.26 24.31 13.60
C THR A 172 -24.14 24.42 14.83
N ILE A 173 -23.59 25.03 15.90
CA ILE A 173 -24.32 25.85 16.86
C ILE A 173 -23.40 27.02 17.23
#